data_AF-H0GQX3-F1
#
_entry.id   AF-H0GQX3-F1
#
_cell.length_a   1.000
_cell.length_b   1.000
_cell.length_c   1.000
_cell.angle_alpha   90.00
_cell.angle_beta   90.00
_cell.angle_gamma   90.00
#
_symmetry.space_group_name_H-M   'P 1'
#
loop_
_entity.id
_entity.type
_entity.pdbx_description
1 polymer ?
#
loop_
_entity_poly.entity_id
_entity_poly.type
_entity_poly.pdbx_seq_one_letter_code
_entity_poly.pdbx_strand_id
1 'polypeptide(L)'
;MDNTFHRSWYVPQGARVYTEKFQCSNDTYVRYAINDAVVPIETCSTGPGFSCEINDFYDYAEKRVAGTDFLKVCNVSSVSNSTELTFFWDWKSVHYNDHLLKQ
;
A
#
# COMPACT_ATOMS: atom_id res chain seq x y z
N MET A 1 -29.33 7.05 4.73
CA MET A 1 -28.32 6.85 3.68
C MET A 1 -27.00 6.78 4.41
N ASP A 2 -26.48 5.57 4.58
CA ASP A 2 -25.27 5.33 5.35
C ASP A 2 -24.06 5.71 4.49
N ASN A 3 -23.10 6.45 5.05
CA ASN A 3 -21.92 6.86 4.31
C ASN A 3 -20.90 5.73 4.38
N THR A 4 -20.70 5.01 3.27
CA THR A 4 -19.76 3.88 3.19
C THR A 4 -18.29 4.28 3.48
N PHE A 5 -17.95 5.57 3.37
CA PHE A 5 -16.61 6.10 3.63
C PHE A 5 -16.60 7.16 4.74
N HIS A 6 -15.80 6.93 5.77
CA HIS A 6 -15.56 7.87 6.87
C HIS A 6 -14.12 8.36 6.89
N ARG A 7 -13.87 9.59 6.40
CA ARG A 7 -12.52 10.18 6.32
C ARG A 7 -11.73 10.11 7.64
N SER A 8 -12.39 10.36 8.77
CA SER A 8 -11.78 10.36 10.10
C SER A 8 -11.24 8.99 10.52
N TRP A 9 -11.68 7.90 9.87
CA TRP A 9 -11.21 6.54 10.16
C TRP A 9 -9.99 6.15 9.32
N TYR A 10 -9.73 6.84 8.21
CA TYR A 10 -8.60 6.53 7.33
C TYR A 10 -7.44 7.49 7.53
N VAL A 11 -7.71 8.81 7.60
CA VAL A 11 -6.68 9.86 7.66
C VAL A 11 -6.84 10.82 8.85
N PRO A 12 -6.95 10.33 10.11
CA PRO A 12 -6.84 11.18 11.29
C PRO A 12 -5.40 11.73 11.47
N GLN A 13 -5.21 12.62 12.45
CA GLN A 13 -3.86 13.04 12.86
C GLN A 13 -3.09 11.82 13.39
N GLY A 14 -1.87 11.60 12.89
CA GLY A 14 -1.08 10.41 13.21
C GLY A 14 -1.60 9.11 12.59
N ALA A 15 -2.35 9.21 11.48
CA ALA A 15 -2.83 8.05 10.74
C ALA A 15 -1.70 7.10 10.34
N ARG A 16 -2.01 5.81 10.32
CA ARG A 16 -1.07 4.75 9.96
C ARG A 16 -1.77 3.63 9.22
N VAL A 17 -1.05 3.10 8.23
CA VAL A 17 -1.46 1.92 7.46
C VAL A 17 -0.33 0.93 7.54
N TYR A 18 -0.61 -0.26 8.03
CA TYR A 18 0.30 -1.38 8.06
C TYR A 18 -0.11 -2.42 7.03
N THR A 19 0.83 -2.83 6.20
CA THR A 19 0.72 -4.04 5.39
C THR A 19 1.44 -5.15 6.14
N GLU A 20 0.68 -5.97 6.86
CA GLU A 20 1.23 -7.04 7.68
C GLU A 20 1.42 -8.28 6.82
N LYS A 21 2.64 -8.80 6.73
CA LYS A 21 2.97 -10.09 6.10
C LYS A 21 3.40 -11.06 7.18
N PHE A 22 2.77 -12.23 7.24
CA PHE A 22 3.09 -13.25 8.24
C PHE A 22 2.89 -14.66 7.68
N GLN A 23 3.53 -15.63 8.33
CA GLN A 23 3.40 -17.04 8.00
C GLN A 23 2.51 -17.72 9.05
N CYS A 24 1.55 -18.53 8.60
CA CYS A 24 0.76 -19.39 9.46
C CYS A 24 0.89 -20.82 8.95
N SER A 25 1.53 -21.69 9.73
CA SER A 25 1.99 -23.01 9.27
C SER A 25 2.94 -22.89 8.07
N ASN A 26 2.56 -23.42 6.90
CA ASN A 26 3.38 -23.38 5.69
C ASN A 26 2.94 -22.28 4.70
N ASP A 27 1.84 -21.59 4.98
CA ASP A 27 1.26 -20.60 4.07
C ASP A 27 1.59 -19.19 4.53
N THR A 28 1.72 -18.29 3.55
CA THR A 28 2.02 -16.88 3.78
C THR A 28 0.79 -16.04 3.51
N TYR A 29 0.53 -15.10 4.39
CA TYR A 29 -0.65 -14.25 4.34
C TYR A 29 -0.27 -12.77 4.44
N VAL A 30 -1.13 -11.92 3.88
CA VAL A 30 -1.04 -10.46 3.94
C VAL A 30 -2.37 -9.87 4.40
N ARG A 31 -2.35 -8.86 5.25
CA ARG A 31 -3.55 -8.06 5.57
C ARG A 31 -3.21 -6.59 5.81
N TYR A 32 -4.23 -5.75 5.74
CA TYR A 32 -4.13 -4.35 6.12
C TYR A 32 -4.61 -4.12 7.55
N ALA A 33 -3.85 -3.36 8.32
CA ALA A 33 -4.31 -2.72 9.55
C ALA A 33 -4.27 -1.20 9.37
N ILE A 34 -5.43 -0.56 9.42
CA ILE A 34 -5.59 0.89 9.28
C ILE A 34 -6.00 1.44 10.63
N ASN A 35 -5.17 2.31 11.22
CA ASN A 35 -5.43 2.93 12.52
C ASN A 35 -5.86 1.90 13.60
N ASP A 36 -5.07 0.82 13.72
CA ASP A 36 -5.25 -0.31 14.65
C ASP A 36 -6.45 -1.24 14.39
N ALA A 37 -7.21 -1.01 13.32
CA ALA A 37 -8.29 -1.90 12.91
C ALA A 37 -7.86 -2.73 11.69
N VAL A 38 -8.10 -4.05 11.73
CA VAL A 38 -7.96 -4.89 10.54
C VAL A 38 -9.04 -4.50 9.54
N VAL A 39 -8.62 -4.21 8.31
CA VAL A 39 -9.52 -3.90 7.19
C VAL A 39 -9.37 -5.02 6.15
N PRO A 40 -10.32 -5.96 6.09
CA PRO A 40 -10.24 -7.09 5.16
C PRO A 40 -10.32 -6.65 3.70
N ILE A 41 -9.61 -7.36 2.82
CA ILE A 41 -9.76 -7.20 1.39
C ILE A 41 -11.01 -8.00 0.98
N GLU A 42 -12.02 -7.32 0.44
CA GLU A 42 -13.34 -7.92 0.15
C GLU A 42 -13.25 -9.20 -0.70
N THR A 43 -12.31 -9.26 -1.63
CA THR A 43 -12.14 -10.40 -2.54
C THR A 43 -11.22 -11.50 -2.00
N CYS A 44 -10.46 -11.27 -0.93
CA CYS A 44 -9.56 -12.27 -0.36
C CYS A 44 -9.29 -12.04 1.14
N SER A 45 -10.20 -12.55 1.97
CA SER A 45 -10.12 -12.44 3.45
C SER A 45 -10.41 -13.75 4.17
N THR A 46 -10.12 -14.87 3.52
CA THR A 46 -10.39 -16.23 4.00
C THR A 46 -9.30 -16.77 4.90
N GLY A 47 -8.13 -16.12 4.94
CA GLY A 47 -6.99 -16.50 5.77
C GLY A 47 -7.13 -16.11 7.25
N PRO A 48 -6.21 -16.57 8.11
CA PRO A 48 -6.23 -16.28 9.55
C PRO A 48 -6.30 -14.77 9.84
N GLY A 49 -7.20 -14.37 10.73
CA GLY A 49 -7.37 -12.97 11.08
C GLY A 49 -7.82 -12.08 9.91
N PHE A 50 -8.66 -12.62 9.03
CA PHE A 50 -9.20 -11.97 7.82
C PHE A 50 -8.13 -11.53 6.81
N SER A 51 -7.07 -12.32 6.72
CA SER A 51 -5.97 -12.08 5.79
C SER A 51 -6.21 -12.71 4.41
N CYS A 52 -5.43 -12.25 3.45
CA CYS A 52 -5.37 -12.75 2.08
C CYS A 52 -4.16 -13.69 1.95
N GLU A 53 -4.30 -14.84 1.28
CA GLU A 53 -3.15 -15.66 0.91
C GLU A 53 -2.23 -14.86 -0.04
N ILE A 54 -0.92 -15.08 0.01
CA ILE A 54 0.05 -14.19 -0.67
C ILE A 54 -0.11 -14.12 -2.19
N ASN A 55 -0.46 -15.23 -2.85
CA ASN A 55 -0.65 -15.27 -4.31
C ASN A 55 -2.00 -14.62 -4.67
N ASP A 56 -3.05 -14.87 -3.90
CA ASP A 56 -4.32 -14.15 -4.05
C ASP A 56 -4.14 -12.63 -3.87
N PHE A 57 -3.23 -12.23 -2.96
CA PHE A 57 -2.89 -10.82 -2.74
C PHE A 57 -2.17 -10.22 -3.95
N TYR A 58 -1.25 -10.94 -4.58
CA TYR A 58 -0.59 -10.48 -5.81
C TYR A 58 -1.59 -10.32 -6.94
N ASP A 59 -2.45 -11.32 -7.16
CA ASP A 59 -3.54 -11.24 -8.14
C ASP A 59 -4.47 -10.05 -7.88
N TYR A 60 -4.81 -9.79 -6.62
CA TYR A 60 -5.58 -8.62 -6.22
C TYR A 60 -4.81 -7.33 -6.57
N ALA A 61 -3.55 -7.20 -6.16
CA ALA A 61 -2.75 -6.01 -6.38
C ALA A 61 -2.57 -5.70 -7.89
N GLU A 62 -2.25 -6.71 -8.69
CA GLU A 62 -2.11 -6.58 -10.15
C GLU A 62 -3.42 -6.10 -10.79
N LYS A 63 -4.57 -6.68 -10.41
CA LYS A 63 -5.89 -6.24 -10.91
C LYS A 63 -6.20 -4.79 -10.53
N ARG A 64 -5.74 -4.32 -9.36
CA ARG A 64 -5.97 -2.92 -8.91
C ARG A 64 -5.17 -1.89 -9.68
N VAL A 65 -4.00 -2.25 -10.20
CA VAL A 65 -3.13 -1.36 -10.99
C VAL A 65 -3.17 -1.65 -12.50
N ALA A 66 -3.94 -2.66 -12.91
CA ALA A 66 -4.07 -3.05 -14.30
C ALA A 66 -4.51 -1.87 -15.18
N GLY A 67 -3.82 -1.68 -16.31
CA GLY A 67 -4.10 -0.59 -17.25
C GLY A 67 -3.69 0.80 -16.76
N THR A 68 -3.03 0.92 -15.62
CA THR A 68 -2.47 2.19 -15.14
C THR A 68 -1.01 2.34 -15.52
N ASP A 69 -0.67 3.51 -16.05
CA ASP A 69 0.69 3.94 -16.34
C ASP A 69 0.85 5.34 -15.74
N PHE A 70 1.65 5.43 -14.67
CA PHE A 70 1.83 6.67 -13.92
C PHE A 70 2.40 7.81 -14.80
N LEU A 71 3.42 7.53 -15.62
CA LEU A 71 4.07 8.53 -16.46
C LEU A 71 3.10 9.07 -17.52
N LYS A 72 2.32 8.18 -18.14
CA LYS A 72 1.31 8.55 -19.13
C LYS A 72 0.16 9.33 -18.52
N VAL A 73 -0.39 8.87 -17.39
CA VAL A 73 -1.55 9.50 -16.73
C VAL A 73 -1.19 10.87 -16.15
N CYS A 74 -0.01 11.00 -15.56
CA CYS A 74 0.47 12.27 -14.99
C CYS A 74 1.17 13.18 -16.01
N ASN A 75 1.36 12.73 -17.26
CA ASN A 75 2.05 13.46 -18.32
C ASN A 75 3.46 13.94 -17.91
N VAL A 76 4.25 13.02 -17.36
CA VAL A 76 5.65 13.27 -16.95
C VAL A 76 6.55 12.19 -17.56
N SER A 77 7.80 12.53 -17.89
CA SER A 77 8.78 11.55 -18.40
C SER A 77 9.52 10.83 -17.28
N SER A 78 9.62 11.44 -16.10
CA SER A 78 10.26 10.91 -14.90
C SER A 78 9.91 11.78 -13.70
N VAL A 79 9.97 11.23 -12.48
CA VAL A 79 9.92 11.97 -11.22
C VAL A 79 11.23 11.71 -10.48
N SER A 80 11.93 12.78 -10.09
CA SER A 80 13.24 12.69 -9.45
C SER A 80 14.28 11.87 -10.26
N ASN A 81 14.27 12.04 -11.59
CA ASN A 81 15.10 11.27 -12.55
C ASN A 81 14.85 9.75 -12.55
N SER A 82 13.73 9.28 -11.98
CA SER A 82 13.32 7.88 -12.01
C SER A 82 11.96 7.71 -12.70
N THR A 83 11.74 6.56 -13.31
CA THR A 83 10.45 6.15 -13.89
C THR A 83 9.63 5.28 -12.94
N GLU A 84 10.23 4.83 -11.84
CA GLU A 84 9.62 3.98 -10.83
C GLU A 84 10.07 4.39 -9.42
N LEU A 85 9.40 3.86 -8.40
CA LEU A 85 9.85 4.04 -7.02
C LEU A 85 11.13 3.23 -6.83
N THR A 86 12.18 3.80 -6.23
CA THR A 86 13.46 3.10 -5.99
C THR A 86 13.99 3.19 -4.56
N PHE A 87 13.51 4.16 -3.77
CA PHE A 87 14.10 4.49 -2.46
C PHE A 87 14.03 3.37 -1.42
N PHE A 88 13.13 2.39 -1.56
CA PHE A 88 13.13 1.22 -0.66
C PHE A 88 14.38 0.34 -0.83
N TRP A 89 15.07 0.42 -1.97
CA TRP A 89 16.20 -0.45 -2.31
C TRP A 89 17.53 0.29 -2.42
N ASP A 90 17.53 1.53 -2.93
CA ASP A 90 18.75 2.27 -3.26
C ASP A 90 19.18 3.32 -2.20
N TRP A 91 18.47 3.42 -1.07
CA TRP A 91 18.74 4.44 -0.02
C TRP A 91 20.17 4.42 0.55
N LYS A 92 20.89 3.30 0.41
CA LYS A 92 22.30 3.20 0.83
C LYS A 92 23.26 3.91 -0.12
N SER A 93 22.91 3.99 -1.41
CA SER A 93 23.73 4.59 -2.46
C SER A 93 23.19 5.95 -2.93
N VAL A 94 21.90 6.22 -2.76
CA VAL A 94 21.23 7.47 -3.12
C VAL A 94 20.90 8.25 -1.85
N HIS A 95 21.25 9.53 -1.81
CA HIS A 95 20.98 10.40 -0.67
C HIS A 95 19.58 11.04 -0.77
N TYR A 96 18.66 10.61 0.08
CA TYR A 96 17.32 11.20 0.24
C TYR A 96 17.28 12.13 1.47
N ASN A 97 17.70 13.37 1.32
CA ASN A 97 17.88 14.32 2.42
C ASN A 97 17.37 15.75 2.13
N ASP A 98 16.21 15.84 1.48
CA ASP A 98 15.60 17.13 1.12
C ASP A 98 15.36 18.04 2.35
N HIS A 99 15.36 19.34 2.12
CA HIS A 99 15.12 20.32 3.17
C HIS A 99 13.66 20.31 3.61
N LEU A 100 13.44 20.57 4.91
CA LEU A 100 12.09 20.76 5.42
C LEU A 100 11.48 22.03 4.79
N LEU A 101 10.38 21.86 4.06
CA LEU A 101 9.57 22.98 3.59
C LEU A 101 8.88 23.62 4.79
N LYS A 102 8.85 24.96 4.83
CA LYS A 102 8.08 25.67 5.85
C LYS A 102 6.59 25.43 5.60
N GLN A 103 5.91 24.87 6.60
CA GLN A 103 4.45 24.75 6.64
C GLN A 103 3.79 26.10 6.91
#